data_AF-A0A9P3BF24-F1
#
_entry.id   AF-A0A9P3BF24-F1
#
_cell.length_a   1.000
_cell.length_b   1.000
_cell.length_c   1.000
_cell.angle_alpha   90.00
_cell.angle_beta   90.00
_cell.angle_gamma   90.00
#
_symmetry.space_group_name_H-M   'P 1'
#
loop_
_entity.id
_entity.type
_entity.pdbx_description
1 polymer ?
#
loop_
_entity_poly.entity_id
_entity_poly.type
_entity_poly.pdbx_seq_one_letter_code
_entity_poly.pdbx_strand_id
1 'polypeptide(L)'
;MAPEQCLRRLGVDHGTLVKRYRFAVEQALARAGFLQTHKLMVLQAAVLFLTCACHPNDAQFVWTMIAVVTEMRRRLWWYIYLLHVQSSEYQATSPQIREGDYDTRLPLNLNDDDWSSDLVEPPQEKVGFTDMTLTLVRCQILISNRKLMQMAATRVDGHKEIFKNRNLVIEESRQLLDERYLQFCDLSIPIHWVAATIARVALARLWLVSHFSLLTAEGFDATLWPDRCEVLVLTAIEVLDFVYLLETHQHTAKWSWLFQGYVQWQAFAFVLSELCERPTSSLSDRAWMVVDRVYERWNGPVCHREGLIMRPLQRLMDRAAAIRDHQLRPPGSTLPVESNIPDPVMVSSSQNLEQYHLDSLAVESASLGIFRDALMDVSLYQCDGKYTALPQHAL
;
A
#
# COMPACT_ATOMS: atom_id res chain seq x y z
N MET A 1 -1.97 -12.94 48.95
CA MET A 1 -1.55 -12.97 50.38
C MET A 1 -2.78 -13.27 51.20
N ALA A 2 -2.73 -14.20 52.15
CA ALA A 2 -3.92 -14.53 52.95
C ALA A 2 -4.36 -13.32 53.81
N PRO A 3 -5.66 -13.13 54.10
CA PRO A 3 -6.16 -11.98 54.86
C PRO A 3 -5.44 -11.77 56.20
N GLU A 4 -5.19 -12.86 56.93
CA GLU A 4 -4.48 -12.83 58.21
C GLU A 4 -3.00 -12.46 58.10
N GLN A 5 -2.36 -12.80 56.99
CA GLN A 5 -0.98 -12.40 56.72
C GLN A 5 -0.90 -10.92 56.34
N CYS A 6 -1.93 -10.41 55.66
CA CYS A 6 -2.05 -9.01 55.29
C CYS A 6 -2.12 -8.12 56.52
N LEU A 7 -3.01 -8.45 57.45
CA LEU A 7 -3.16 -7.72 58.71
C LEU A 7 -1.88 -7.78 59.55
N ARG A 8 -1.24 -8.96 59.63
CA ARG A 8 0.02 -9.15 60.38
C ARG A 8 1.21 -8.39 59.80
N ARG A 9 1.33 -8.31 58.47
CA ARG A 9 2.50 -7.68 57.80
C ARG A 9 2.33 -6.21 57.51
N LEU A 10 1.12 -5.78 57.16
CA LEU A 10 0.84 -4.43 56.66
C LEU A 10 -0.01 -3.61 57.63
N GLY A 11 -0.51 -4.20 58.72
CA GLY A 11 -1.31 -3.51 59.73
C GLY A 11 -2.69 -3.07 59.26
N VAL A 12 -3.11 -3.47 58.05
CA VAL A 12 -4.38 -3.08 57.43
C VAL A 12 -5.10 -4.33 56.93
N ASP A 13 -6.42 -4.32 57.04
CA ASP A 13 -7.27 -5.36 56.50
C ASP A 13 -7.06 -5.54 54.99
N HIS A 14 -7.08 -6.80 54.54
CA HIS A 14 -6.87 -7.17 53.15
C HIS A 14 -7.91 -6.56 52.21
N GLY A 15 -9.20 -6.58 52.58
CA GLY A 15 -10.26 -6.00 51.76
C GLY A 15 -10.08 -4.49 51.58
N THR A 16 -9.65 -3.80 52.63
CA THR A 16 -9.35 -2.37 52.60
C THR A 16 -8.19 -2.04 51.66
N LEU A 17 -7.10 -2.81 51.72
CA LEU A 17 -5.95 -2.61 50.82
C LEU A 17 -6.30 -2.89 49.36
N VAL A 18 -7.05 -3.97 49.08
CA VAL A 18 -7.50 -4.28 47.72
C VAL A 18 -8.32 -3.13 47.13
N LYS A 19 -9.32 -2.61 47.88
CA LYS A 19 -10.13 -1.47 47.44
C LYS A 19 -9.27 -0.23 47.17
N ARG A 20 -8.32 0.07 48.06
CA ARG A 20 -7.43 1.23 47.95
C ARG A 20 -6.51 1.15 46.73
N TYR A 21 -5.84 0.02 46.53
CA TYR A 21 -4.94 -0.16 45.40
C TYR A 21 -5.70 -0.20 44.08
N ARG A 22 -6.88 -0.84 44.05
CA ARG A 22 -7.75 -0.82 42.87
C ARG A 22 -8.11 0.60 42.46
N PHE A 23 -8.66 1.38 43.38
CA PHE A 23 -9.04 2.77 43.11
C PHE A 23 -7.85 3.60 42.62
N ALA A 24 -6.67 3.40 43.24
CA ALA A 24 -5.45 4.10 42.83
C ALA A 24 -5.00 3.73 41.40
N VAL A 25 -5.09 2.46 41.01
CA VAL A 25 -4.74 2.00 39.66
C VAL A 25 -5.76 2.49 38.63
N GLU A 26 -7.05 2.41 38.91
CA GLU A 26 -8.10 2.95 38.04
C GLU A 26 -7.90 4.45 37.78
N GLN A 27 -7.64 5.21 38.84
CA GLN A 27 -7.36 6.64 38.73
C GLN A 27 -6.04 6.91 37.97
N ALA A 28 -5.01 6.08 38.14
CA ALA A 28 -3.76 6.20 37.40
C ALA A 28 -3.95 5.90 35.91
N LEU A 29 -4.71 4.87 35.55
CA LEU A 29 -5.04 4.53 34.16
C LEU A 29 -5.88 5.64 33.50
N ALA A 30 -6.87 6.19 34.21
CA ALA A 30 -7.66 7.31 33.74
C ALA A 30 -6.79 8.56 33.49
N ARG A 31 -5.92 8.92 34.45
CA ARG A 31 -4.99 10.06 34.31
C ARG A 31 -3.94 9.86 33.22
N ALA A 32 -3.57 8.61 32.95
CA ALA A 32 -2.68 8.27 31.84
C ALA A 32 -3.39 8.31 30.47
N GLY A 33 -4.71 8.58 30.45
CA GLY A 33 -5.53 8.57 29.25
C GLY A 33 -5.53 7.19 28.59
N PHE A 34 -5.72 6.13 29.36
CA PHE A 34 -5.57 4.74 28.89
C PHE A 34 -6.23 4.45 27.52
N LEU A 35 -7.45 4.96 27.28
CA LEU A 35 -8.16 4.75 26.01
C LEU A 35 -7.54 5.49 24.81
N GLN A 36 -6.71 6.50 25.06
CA GLN A 36 -6.11 7.39 24.06
C GLN A 36 -4.58 7.29 24.02
N THR A 37 -3.98 6.49 24.91
CA THR A 37 -2.53 6.44 25.07
C THR A 37 -1.88 5.46 24.09
N HIS A 38 -0.74 5.85 23.53
CA HIS A 38 0.11 5.00 22.68
C HIS A 38 1.25 4.33 23.48
N LYS A 39 1.26 4.46 24.81
CA LYS A 39 2.34 3.95 25.66
C LYS A 39 2.13 2.48 25.99
N LEU A 40 3.02 1.62 25.50
CA LEU A 40 3.03 0.18 25.81
C LEU A 40 3.00 -0.10 27.32
N MET A 41 3.70 0.71 28.12
CA MET A 41 3.72 0.55 29.57
C MET A 41 2.34 0.68 30.22
N VAL A 42 1.46 1.54 29.69
CA VAL A 42 0.10 1.70 30.22
C VAL A 42 -0.74 0.47 29.87
N LEU A 43 -0.57 -0.09 28.67
CA LEU A 43 -1.21 -1.34 28.27
C LEU A 43 -0.75 -2.52 29.13
N GLN A 44 0.58 -2.64 29.37
CA GLN A 44 1.15 -3.66 30.26
C GLN A 44 0.62 -3.52 31.69
N ALA A 45 0.57 -2.30 32.22
CA ALA A 45 0.02 -2.03 33.55
C ALA A 45 -1.47 -2.41 33.63
N ALA A 46 -2.27 -2.11 32.59
CA ALA A 46 -3.67 -2.49 32.52
C ALA A 46 -3.85 -4.03 32.51
N VAL A 47 -3.04 -4.77 31.74
CA VAL A 47 -3.09 -6.24 31.72
C VAL A 47 -2.74 -6.85 33.08
N LEU A 48 -1.70 -6.33 33.74
CA LEU A 48 -1.34 -6.76 35.10
C LEU A 48 -2.45 -6.49 36.10
N PHE A 49 -3.05 -5.30 36.04
CA PHE A 49 -4.19 -4.94 36.87
C PHE A 49 -5.38 -5.88 36.66
N LEU A 50 -5.75 -6.17 35.41
CA LEU A 50 -6.86 -7.07 35.10
C LEU A 50 -6.61 -8.49 35.58
N THR A 51 -5.35 -8.97 35.51
CA THR A 51 -4.96 -10.26 36.07
C THR A 51 -5.20 -10.32 37.58
N CYS A 52 -4.96 -9.21 38.30
CA CYS A 52 -5.22 -9.11 39.73
C CYS A 52 -6.69 -8.86 40.08
N ALA A 53 -7.46 -8.27 39.17
CA ALA A 53 -8.86 -7.88 39.37
C ALA A 53 -9.87 -8.99 39.04
N CYS A 54 -9.42 -10.19 38.62
CA CYS A 54 -10.25 -11.37 38.32
C CYS A 54 -10.97 -11.96 39.56
N HIS A 55 -11.83 -11.17 40.21
CA HIS A 55 -12.72 -11.57 41.29
C HIS A 55 -14.16 -11.68 40.76
N PRO A 56 -14.98 -12.66 41.22
CA PRO A 56 -16.34 -12.85 40.72
C PRO A 56 -17.22 -11.58 40.74
N ASN A 57 -17.10 -10.76 41.78
CA ASN A 57 -17.87 -9.52 41.93
C ASN A 57 -17.46 -8.41 40.94
N ASP A 58 -16.31 -8.54 40.31
CA ASP A 58 -15.75 -7.56 39.36
C ASP A 58 -15.71 -8.12 37.93
N ALA A 59 -16.28 -9.31 37.72
CA ALA A 59 -16.22 -10.01 36.45
C ALA A 59 -16.66 -9.12 35.30
N GLN A 60 -17.77 -8.39 35.44
CA GLN A 60 -18.29 -7.52 34.40
C GLN A 60 -17.33 -6.41 33.98
N PHE A 61 -16.76 -5.67 34.94
CA PHE A 61 -15.77 -4.63 34.65
C PHE A 61 -14.51 -5.21 33.98
N VAL A 62 -14.02 -6.33 34.51
CA VAL A 62 -12.85 -7.02 33.94
C VAL A 62 -13.14 -7.48 32.50
N TRP A 63 -14.33 -8.01 32.23
CA TRP A 63 -14.77 -8.41 30.88
C TRP A 63 -14.76 -7.25 29.89
N THR A 64 -15.33 -6.09 30.24
CA THR A 64 -15.33 -4.88 29.39
C THR A 64 -13.91 -4.41 29.12
N MET A 65 -13.08 -4.32 30.16
CA MET A 65 -11.70 -3.86 30.02
C MET A 65 -10.83 -4.82 29.19
N ILE A 66 -11.07 -6.14 29.29
CA ILE A 66 -10.44 -7.13 28.40
C ILE A 66 -10.83 -6.88 26.95
N ALA A 67 -12.10 -6.57 26.66
CA ALA A 67 -12.55 -6.26 25.31
C ALA A 67 -11.85 -5.02 24.73
N VAL A 68 -11.73 -3.94 25.52
CA VAL A 68 -10.99 -2.72 25.14
C VAL A 68 -9.53 -3.04 24.83
N VAL A 69 -8.82 -3.71 25.76
CA VAL A 69 -7.40 -4.09 25.57
C VAL A 69 -7.23 -4.97 24.33
N THR A 70 -8.17 -5.89 24.10
CA THR A 70 -8.17 -6.76 22.93
C THR A 70 -8.30 -5.97 21.64
N GLU A 71 -9.19 -4.98 21.58
CA GLU A 71 -9.35 -4.13 20.40
C GLU A 71 -8.11 -3.26 20.16
N MET A 72 -7.56 -2.65 21.21
CA MET A 72 -6.33 -1.85 21.10
C MET A 72 -5.17 -2.68 20.52
N ARG A 73 -5.04 -3.94 20.96
CA ARG A 73 -4.08 -4.90 20.40
C ARG A 73 -4.35 -5.16 18.91
N ARG A 74 -5.61 -5.41 18.52
CA ARG A 74 -5.97 -5.67 17.11
C ARG A 74 -5.62 -4.48 16.22
N ARG A 75 -6.03 -3.27 16.62
CA ARG A 75 -5.76 -2.04 15.88
C ARG A 75 -4.26 -1.83 15.71
N LEU A 76 -3.49 -1.93 16.79
CA LEU A 76 -2.03 -1.81 16.75
C LEU A 76 -1.37 -2.85 15.83
N TRP A 77 -1.79 -4.11 15.93
CA TRP A 77 -1.26 -5.19 15.09
C TRP A 77 -1.49 -4.89 13.60
N TRP A 78 -2.68 -4.45 13.21
CA TRP A 78 -2.99 -4.16 11.80
C TRP A 78 -2.20 -2.97 11.26
N TYR A 79 -1.94 -1.95 12.09
CA TYR A 79 -1.04 -0.86 11.71
C TYR A 79 0.40 -1.35 11.49
N ILE A 80 0.91 -2.23 12.36
CA ILE A 80 2.24 -2.84 12.18
C ILE A 80 2.28 -3.62 10.86
N TYR A 81 1.24 -4.40 10.56
CA TYR A 81 1.22 -5.20 9.34
C TYR A 81 1.13 -4.34 8.07
N LEU A 82 0.29 -3.30 8.09
CA LEU A 82 0.21 -2.32 6.99
C LEU A 82 1.58 -1.67 6.72
N LEU A 83 2.27 -1.23 7.78
CA LEU A 83 3.60 -0.65 7.68
C LEU A 83 4.65 -1.65 7.21
N HIS A 84 4.57 -2.91 7.66
CA HIS A 84 5.46 -3.99 7.23
C HIS A 84 5.37 -4.24 5.74
N VAL A 85 4.14 -4.38 5.21
CA VAL A 85 3.92 -4.56 3.76
C VAL A 85 4.44 -3.35 2.99
N GLN A 86 4.10 -2.13 3.43
CA GLN A 86 4.60 -0.91 2.77
C GLN A 86 6.14 -0.83 2.77
N SER A 87 6.78 -1.19 3.87
CA SER A 87 8.25 -1.20 3.99
C SER A 87 8.88 -2.24 3.07
N SER A 88 8.27 -3.43 2.95
CA SER A 88 8.73 -4.46 2.02
C SER A 88 8.61 -4.03 0.56
N GLU A 89 7.53 -3.33 0.19
CA GLU A 89 7.37 -2.80 -1.17
C GLU A 89 8.46 -1.77 -1.51
N TYR A 90 8.80 -0.89 -0.56
CA TYR A 90 9.83 0.13 -0.74
C TYR A 90 11.23 -0.47 -0.88
N GLN A 91 11.52 -1.55 -0.11
CA GLN A 91 12.75 -2.32 -0.23
C GLN A 91 12.73 -3.33 -1.38
N ALA A 92 11.59 -3.46 -2.06
CA ALA A 92 11.37 -4.41 -3.13
C ALA A 92 11.54 -5.89 -2.71
N THR A 93 11.21 -6.20 -1.47
CA THR A 93 11.30 -7.55 -0.88
C THR A 93 9.90 -8.14 -0.67
N SER A 94 9.81 -9.46 -0.50
CA SER A 94 8.54 -10.09 -0.13
C SER A 94 8.17 -9.78 1.32
N PRO A 95 6.87 -9.56 1.62
CA PRO A 95 6.41 -9.49 2.99
C PRO A 95 6.72 -10.79 3.75
N GLN A 96 7.44 -10.66 4.87
CA GLN A 96 7.80 -11.81 5.71
C GLN A 96 6.62 -12.39 6.52
N ILE A 97 5.58 -11.59 6.81
CA ILE A 97 4.40 -12.05 7.54
C ILE A 97 3.46 -12.74 6.54
N ARG A 98 3.21 -14.03 6.72
CA ARG A 98 2.36 -14.86 5.85
C ARG A 98 0.98 -15.07 6.45
N GLU A 99 0.08 -15.58 5.61
CA GLU A 99 -1.21 -16.07 6.09
C GLU A 99 -1.01 -17.30 6.99
N GLY A 100 -1.65 -17.28 8.17
CA GLY A 100 -1.49 -18.33 9.18
C GLY A 100 -0.44 -18.02 10.26
N ASP A 101 0.45 -17.06 10.04
CA ASP A 101 1.46 -16.65 11.04
C ASP A 101 0.84 -15.88 12.22
N TYR A 102 -0.42 -15.46 12.11
CA TYR A 102 -1.13 -14.67 13.09
C TYR A 102 -2.61 -15.07 13.17
N ASP A 103 -3.20 -14.89 14.36
CA ASP A 103 -4.60 -15.17 14.68
C ASP A 103 -5.47 -13.90 14.83
N THR A 104 -4.87 -12.74 14.52
CA THR A 104 -5.48 -11.44 14.81
C THR A 104 -6.58 -11.12 13.81
N ARG A 105 -7.82 -11.05 14.31
CA ARG A 105 -9.00 -10.62 13.56
C ARG A 105 -8.91 -9.15 13.14
N LEU A 106 -9.69 -8.75 12.13
CA LEU A 106 -9.87 -7.36 11.76
C LEU A 106 -10.34 -6.52 12.97
N PRO A 107 -9.97 -5.23 13.04
CA PRO A 107 -10.56 -4.31 14.01
C PRO A 107 -12.08 -4.21 13.83
N LEU A 108 -12.77 -3.75 14.86
CA LEU A 108 -14.22 -3.50 14.79
C LEU A 108 -14.48 -2.13 14.15
N ASN A 109 -15.52 -2.03 13.32
CA ASN A 109 -16.01 -0.75 12.78
C ASN A 109 -16.71 0.07 13.88
N LEU A 110 -15.92 0.77 14.68
CA LEU A 110 -16.33 1.58 15.83
C LEU A 110 -15.52 2.87 15.90
N ASN A 111 -16.14 3.93 16.40
CA ASN A 111 -15.43 5.18 16.73
C ASN A 111 -14.59 4.98 17.99
N ASP A 112 -13.62 5.86 18.22
CA ASP A 112 -12.82 5.83 19.44
C ASP A 112 -13.68 6.13 20.68
N ASP A 113 -14.64 7.03 20.54
CA ASP A 113 -15.59 7.42 21.61
C ASP A 113 -16.62 6.33 21.95
N ASP A 114 -16.72 5.27 21.14
CA ASP A 114 -17.62 4.14 21.43
C ASP A 114 -17.07 3.23 22.53
N TRP A 115 -15.81 3.41 22.92
CA TRP A 115 -15.18 2.67 24.01
C TRP A 115 -15.26 3.49 25.30
N SER A 116 -16.03 3.01 26.29
CA SER A 116 -16.11 3.61 27.62
C SER A 116 -15.89 2.56 28.72
N SER A 117 -15.27 2.98 29.83
CA SER A 117 -15.13 2.16 31.04
C SER A 117 -16.45 1.80 31.70
N ASP A 118 -17.51 2.54 31.38
CA ASP A 118 -18.83 2.40 31.99
C ASP A 118 -19.72 1.40 31.22
N LEU A 119 -19.20 0.84 30.12
CA LEU A 119 -19.93 -0.13 29.32
C LEU A 119 -20.11 -1.45 30.08
N VAL A 120 -21.38 -1.84 30.19
CA VAL A 120 -21.86 -3.09 30.79
C VAL A 120 -21.52 -4.29 29.91
N GLU A 121 -21.43 -4.07 28.59
CA GLU A 121 -21.15 -5.06 27.55
C GLU A 121 -20.23 -4.46 26.47
N PRO A 122 -19.44 -5.28 25.75
CA PRO A 122 -18.61 -4.78 24.66
C PRO A 122 -19.47 -4.16 23.54
N PRO A 123 -19.05 -3.03 22.95
CA PRO A 123 -19.80 -2.34 21.92
C PRO A 123 -19.97 -3.22 20.68
N GLN A 124 -21.15 -3.18 20.06
CA GLN A 124 -21.42 -3.87 18.81
C GLN A 124 -20.96 -3.05 17.60
N GLU A 125 -20.47 -3.75 16.58
CA GLU A 125 -20.00 -3.14 15.35
C GLU A 125 -21.09 -2.29 14.68
N LYS A 126 -20.72 -1.08 14.24
CA LYS A 126 -21.65 -0.15 13.62
C LYS A 126 -21.72 -0.34 12.11
N VAL A 127 -22.90 -0.04 11.56
CA VAL A 127 -23.10 0.15 10.12
C VAL A 127 -22.95 1.64 9.81
N GLY A 128 -22.09 1.96 8.85
CA GLY A 128 -21.77 3.35 8.48
C GLY A 128 -20.28 3.66 8.55
N PHE A 129 -19.94 4.90 8.20
CA PHE A 129 -18.56 5.40 8.30
C PHE A 129 -18.21 5.70 9.77
N THR A 130 -17.07 5.20 10.23
CA THR A 130 -16.52 5.40 11.57
C THR A 130 -15.04 5.79 11.49
N ASP A 131 -14.44 6.15 12.63
CA ASP A 131 -12.99 6.42 12.72
C ASP A 131 -12.13 5.26 12.19
N MET A 132 -12.64 4.03 12.28
CA MET A 132 -11.94 2.83 11.82
C MET A 132 -12.10 2.53 10.33
N THR A 133 -13.01 3.21 9.61
CA THR A 133 -13.31 2.88 8.21
C THR A 133 -12.10 3.00 7.29
N LEU A 134 -11.30 4.07 7.41
CA LEU A 134 -10.08 4.22 6.60
C LEU A 134 -9.10 3.06 6.81
N THR A 135 -8.93 2.63 8.05
CA THR A 135 -8.05 1.51 8.41
C THR A 135 -8.61 0.20 7.88
N LEU A 136 -9.91 -0.06 8.05
CA LEU A 136 -10.57 -1.27 7.58
C LEU A 136 -10.50 -1.42 6.05
N VAL A 137 -10.72 -0.33 5.31
CA VAL A 137 -10.53 -0.28 3.85
C VAL A 137 -9.10 -0.70 3.49
N ARG A 138 -8.08 -0.12 4.15
CA ARG A 138 -6.68 -0.48 3.92
C ARG A 138 -6.36 -1.94 4.28
N CYS A 139 -6.92 -2.47 5.37
CA CYS A 139 -6.76 -3.86 5.75
C CYS A 139 -7.36 -4.82 4.70
N GLN A 140 -8.55 -4.50 4.17
CA GLN A 140 -9.18 -5.32 3.13
C GLN A 140 -8.39 -5.31 1.82
N ILE A 141 -7.93 -4.13 1.40
CA ILE A 141 -7.03 -3.98 0.25
C ILE A 141 -5.78 -4.84 0.42
N LEU A 142 -5.15 -4.81 1.61
CA LEU A 142 -3.97 -5.61 1.92
C LEU A 142 -4.28 -7.12 1.81
N ILE A 143 -5.41 -7.57 2.35
CA ILE A 143 -5.84 -8.97 2.26
C ILE A 143 -6.01 -9.39 0.79
N SER A 144 -6.68 -8.56 -0.02
CA SER A 144 -6.84 -8.81 -1.46
C SER A 144 -5.51 -8.84 -2.21
N ASN A 145 -4.61 -7.89 -1.94
CA ASN A 145 -3.27 -7.87 -2.54
C ASN A 145 -2.51 -9.17 -2.24
N ARG A 146 -2.53 -9.63 -0.98
CA ARG A 146 -1.89 -10.88 -0.57
C ARG A 146 -2.49 -12.10 -1.28
N LYS A 147 -3.83 -12.19 -1.39
CA LYS A 147 -4.49 -13.28 -2.13
C LYS A 147 -3.98 -13.34 -3.57
N LEU A 148 -3.90 -12.21 -4.26
CA LEU A 148 -3.37 -12.15 -5.63
C LEU A 148 -1.91 -12.58 -5.72
N MET A 149 -1.07 -12.19 -4.75
CA MET A 149 0.34 -12.59 -4.71
C MET A 149 0.53 -14.10 -4.49
N GLN A 150 -0.31 -14.73 -3.68
CA GLN A 150 -0.29 -16.19 -3.48
C GLN A 150 -0.67 -16.95 -4.75
N MET A 151 -1.67 -16.45 -5.51
CA MET A 151 -2.10 -17.08 -6.76
C MET A 151 -1.01 -17.07 -7.84
N ALA A 152 -0.13 -16.06 -7.83
CA ALA A 152 1.03 -16.01 -8.71
C ALA A 152 2.09 -17.09 -8.37
N ALA A 153 2.14 -17.57 -7.13
CA ALA A 153 3.07 -18.60 -6.69
C ALA A 153 2.61 -20.03 -7.05
N THR A 154 1.29 -20.25 -7.16
CA THR A 154 0.70 -21.54 -7.53
C THR A 154 0.68 -21.73 -9.05
N ARG A 155 1.69 -22.42 -9.60
CA ARG A 155 1.85 -22.72 -11.05
C ARG A 155 0.92 -23.82 -11.59
N VAL A 156 -0.17 -24.12 -10.90
CA VAL A 156 -1.03 -25.28 -11.22
C VAL A 156 -2.00 -24.98 -12.38
N ASP A 157 -2.39 -23.72 -12.53
CA ASP A 157 -3.36 -23.28 -13.54
C ASP A 157 -2.69 -22.60 -14.74
N GLY A 158 -3.28 -22.71 -15.93
CA GLY A 158 -2.83 -21.98 -17.11
C GLY A 158 -2.99 -20.46 -16.95
N HIS A 159 -2.15 -19.65 -17.62
CA HIS A 159 -2.12 -18.18 -17.50
C HIS A 159 -3.49 -17.49 -17.66
N LYS A 160 -4.37 -18.02 -18.54
CA LYS A 160 -5.73 -17.51 -18.74
C LYS A 160 -6.62 -17.71 -17.51
N GLU A 161 -6.56 -18.87 -16.85
CA GLU A 161 -7.34 -19.14 -15.64
C GLU A 161 -6.78 -18.35 -14.45
N ILE A 162 -5.46 -18.23 -14.32
CA ILE A 162 -4.85 -17.34 -13.32
C ILE A 162 -5.35 -15.91 -13.49
N PHE A 163 -5.32 -15.37 -14.70
CA PHE A 163 -5.78 -14.01 -14.99
C PHE A 163 -7.29 -13.82 -14.67
N LYS A 164 -8.12 -14.79 -15.07
CA LYS A 164 -9.55 -14.78 -14.76
C LYS A 164 -9.80 -14.81 -13.25
N ASN A 165 -9.13 -15.71 -12.53
CA ASN A 165 -9.27 -15.83 -11.08
C ASN A 165 -8.77 -14.56 -10.36
N ARG A 166 -7.70 -13.92 -10.84
CA ARG A 166 -7.22 -12.63 -10.31
C ARG A 166 -8.25 -11.51 -10.50
N ASN A 167 -8.86 -11.40 -11.67
CA ASN A 167 -9.92 -10.41 -11.90
C ASN A 167 -11.16 -10.68 -11.04
N LEU A 168 -11.52 -11.94 -10.81
CA LEU A 168 -12.60 -12.31 -9.89
C LEU A 168 -12.33 -11.80 -8.47
N VAL A 169 -11.12 -12.04 -7.94
CA VAL A 169 -10.73 -11.56 -6.59
C VAL A 169 -10.76 -10.03 -6.50
N ILE A 170 -10.38 -9.32 -7.56
CA ILE A 170 -10.45 -7.85 -7.61
C ILE A 170 -11.90 -7.37 -7.57
N GLU A 171 -12.78 -8.01 -8.32
CA GLU A 171 -14.20 -7.66 -8.36
C GLU A 171 -14.89 -7.97 -7.03
N GLU A 172 -14.61 -9.12 -6.42
CA GLU A 172 -15.10 -9.46 -5.06
C GLU A 172 -14.60 -8.44 -4.02
N SER A 173 -13.35 -8.00 -4.13
CA SER A 173 -12.79 -6.96 -3.25
C SER A 173 -13.51 -5.63 -3.44
N ARG A 174 -13.78 -5.25 -4.69
CA ARG A 174 -14.53 -4.03 -5.02
C ARG A 174 -15.92 -4.05 -4.40
N GLN A 175 -16.67 -5.15 -4.60
CA GLN A 175 -18.02 -5.30 -4.05
C GLN A 175 -18.01 -5.25 -2.53
N LEU A 176 -17.11 -6.00 -1.88
CA LEU A 176 -16.97 -6.00 -0.43
C LEU A 176 -16.66 -4.60 0.13
N LEU A 177 -15.73 -3.87 -0.49
CA LEU A 177 -15.37 -2.53 -0.06
C LEU A 177 -16.56 -1.57 -0.19
N ASP A 178 -17.30 -1.66 -1.30
CA ASP A 178 -18.46 -0.82 -1.55
C ASP A 178 -19.58 -1.10 -0.53
N GLU A 179 -19.99 -2.36 -0.41
CA GLU A 179 -21.07 -2.80 0.49
C GLU A 179 -20.75 -2.55 1.96
N ARG A 180 -19.50 -2.70 2.40
CA ARG A 180 -19.19 -2.54 3.83
C ARG A 180 -18.81 -1.12 4.22
N TYR A 181 -18.22 -0.35 3.31
CA TYR A 181 -17.54 0.89 3.69
C TYR A 181 -17.81 2.06 2.75
N LEU A 182 -17.63 1.90 1.44
CA LEU A 182 -17.60 3.04 0.52
C LEU A 182 -18.99 3.60 0.23
N GLN A 183 -20.05 2.79 0.29
CA GLN A 183 -21.42 3.29 0.11
C GLN A 183 -21.84 4.31 1.19
N PHE A 184 -21.15 4.34 2.33
CA PHE A 184 -21.38 5.28 3.43
C PHE A 184 -20.50 6.54 3.35
N CYS A 185 -19.72 6.71 2.28
CA CYS A 185 -18.83 7.86 2.12
C CYS A 185 -19.58 9.10 1.61
N ASP A 186 -19.46 10.22 2.32
CA ASP A 186 -19.82 11.54 1.81
C ASP A 186 -18.55 12.22 1.27
N LEU A 187 -18.45 12.35 -0.06
CA LEU A 187 -17.25 12.89 -0.71
C LEU A 187 -17.03 14.39 -0.45
N SER A 188 -17.98 15.09 0.18
CA SER A 188 -17.76 16.45 0.69
C SER A 188 -16.88 16.47 1.95
N ILE A 189 -16.81 15.34 2.67
CA ILE A 189 -15.99 15.18 3.86
C ILE A 189 -14.59 14.69 3.46
N PRO A 190 -13.50 15.43 3.75
CA PRO A 190 -12.17 15.11 3.24
C PRO A 190 -11.67 13.71 3.58
N ILE A 191 -11.94 13.18 4.79
CA ILE A 191 -11.47 11.85 5.19
C ILE A 191 -12.23 10.71 4.50
N HIS A 192 -13.51 10.91 4.18
CA HIS A 192 -14.32 9.96 3.41
C HIS A 192 -13.83 9.91 1.96
N TRP A 193 -13.55 11.09 1.37
CA TRP A 193 -12.92 11.18 0.06
C TRP A 193 -11.56 10.47 0.02
N VAL A 194 -10.73 10.64 1.06
CA VAL A 194 -9.45 9.91 1.17
C VAL A 194 -9.68 8.39 1.17
N ALA A 195 -10.61 7.88 1.98
CA ALA A 195 -10.89 6.44 2.05
C ALA A 195 -11.34 5.88 0.69
N ALA A 196 -12.26 6.58 0.00
CA ALA A 196 -12.74 6.19 -1.32
C ALA A 196 -11.63 6.25 -2.39
N THR A 197 -10.80 7.30 -2.37
CA THR A 197 -9.70 7.46 -3.33
C THR A 197 -8.61 6.41 -3.11
N ILE A 198 -8.26 6.06 -1.86
CA ILE A 198 -7.31 4.97 -1.57
C ILE A 198 -7.84 3.64 -2.11
N ALA A 199 -9.12 3.33 -1.89
CA ALA A 199 -9.73 2.11 -2.42
C ALA A 199 -9.68 2.07 -3.95
N ARG A 200 -10.02 3.18 -4.61
CA ARG A 200 -9.98 3.32 -6.06
C ARG A 200 -8.58 3.12 -6.62
N VAL A 201 -7.59 3.83 -6.08
CA VAL A 201 -6.18 3.72 -6.47
C VAL A 201 -5.67 2.30 -6.27
N ALA A 202 -5.99 1.68 -5.12
CA ALA A 202 -5.53 0.34 -4.83
C ALA A 202 -6.14 -0.71 -5.77
N LEU A 203 -7.45 -0.68 -6.01
CA LEU A 203 -8.11 -1.61 -6.94
C LEU A 203 -7.57 -1.45 -8.37
N ALA A 204 -7.40 -0.20 -8.83
CA ALA A 204 -6.79 0.09 -10.13
C ALA A 204 -5.35 -0.45 -10.22
N ARG A 205 -4.54 -0.30 -9.15
CA ARG A 205 -3.19 -0.88 -9.08
C ARG A 205 -3.22 -2.41 -9.12
N LEU A 206 -4.08 -3.07 -8.34
CA LEU A 206 -4.21 -4.54 -8.34
C LEU A 206 -4.61 -5.07 -9.72
N TRP A 207 -5.49 -4.35 -10.41
CA TRP A 207 -5.89 -4.62 -11.78
C TRP A 207 -4.72 -4.47 -12.75
N LEU A 208 -4.00 -3.35 -12.71
CA LEU A 208 -2.80 -3.11 -13.53
C LEU A 208 -1.76 -4.24 -13.37
N VAL A 209 -1.36 -4.54 -12.12
CA VAL A 209 -0.37 -5.60 -11.82
C VAL A 209 -0.82 -6.97 -12.32
N SER A 210 -2.12 -7.26 -12.27
CA SER A 210 -2.67 -8.52 -12.79
C SER A 210 -2.63 -8.60 -14.31
N HIS A 211 -2.78 -7.47 -15.02
CA HIS A 211 -2.64 -7.41 -16.47
C HIS A 211 -1.17 -7.49 -16.90
N PHE A 212 -0.27 -6.82 -16.19
CA PHE A 212 1.17 -6.92 -16.48
C PHE A 212 1.69 -8.34 -16.31
N SER A 213 1.25 -9.05 -15.26
CA SER A 213 1.60 -10.46 -15.05
C SER A 213 1.27 -11.35 -16.26
N LEU A 214 0.24 -10.99 -17.03
CA LEU A 214 -0.18 -11.72 -18.23
C LEU A 214 0.62 -11.28 -19.46
N LEU A 215 0.87 -9.99 -19.62
CA LEU A 215 1.64 -9.43 -20.74
C LEU A 215 3.08 -9.97 -20.76
N THR A 216 3.67 -10.21 -19.59
CA THR A 216 5.04 -10.73 -19.47
C THR A 216 5.10 -12.26 -19.38
N ALA A 217 3.98 -12.96 -19.60
CA ALA A 217 3.96 -14.42 -19.58
C ALA A 217 4.54 -14.99 -20.89
N GLU A 218 5.38 -16.01 -20.77
CA GLU A 218 5.95 -16.70 -21.95
C GLU A 218 4.82 -17.26 -22.84
N GLY A 219 4.89 -16.95 -24.15
CA GLY A 219 3.89 -17.38 -25.13
C GLY A 219 2.60 -16.56 -25.16
N PHE A 220 2.56 -15.38 -24.53
CA PHE A 220 1.47 -14.43 -24.69
C PHE A 220 1.45 -13.83 -26.10
N ASP A 221 0.27 -13.81 -26.73
CA ASP A 221 0.05 -13.19 -28.03
C ASP A 221 -0.46 -11.75 -27.85
N ALA A 222 0.44 -10.79 -28.05
CA ALA A 222 0.17 -9.35 -27.94
C ALA A 222 -0.90 -8.86 -28.93
N THR A 223 -1.13 -9.57 -30.04
CA THR A 223 -2.10 -9.17 -31.07
C THR A 223 -3.56 -9.37 -30.64
N LEU A 224 -3.80 -10.13 -29.56
CA LEU A 224 -5.13 -10.35 -29.00
C LEU A 224 -5.61 -9.20 -28.09
N TRP A 225 -4.74 -8.22 -27.78
CA TRP A 225 -4.99 -7.21 -26.76
C TRP A 225 -4.71 -5.72 -27.11
N PRO A 226 -4.74 -5.23 -28.37
CA PRO A 226 -4.36 -3.84 -28.69
C PRO A 226 -5.25 -2.78 -28.02
N ASP A 227 -6.57 -3.00 -28.04
CA ASP A 227 -7.56 -2.02 -27.56
C ASP A 227 -7.48 -1.78 -26.04
N ARG A 228 -6.82 -2.67 -25.30
CA ARG A 228 -6.68 -2.57 -23.85
C ARG A 228 -5.41 -1.84 -23.42
N CYS A 229 -4.42 -1.66 -24.30
CA CYS A 229 -3.19 -0.92 -23.98
C CYS A 229 -3.46 0.57 -23.71
N GLU A 230 -4.44 1.17 -24.38
CA GLU A 230 -4.91 2.52 -24.04
C GLU A 230 -5.59 2.57 -22.66
N VAL A 231 -6.45 1.59 -22.36
CA VAL A 231 -7.13 1.47 -21.05
C VAL A 231 -6.12 1.31 -19.92
N LEU A 232 -5.07 0.49 -20.12
CA LEU A 232 -3.99 0.32 -19.15
C LEU A 232 -3.27 1.65 -18.90
N VAL A 233 -2.94 2.40 -19.95
CA VAL A 233 -2.25 3.69 -19.80
C VAL A 233 -3.14 4.71 -19.10
N LEU A 234 -4.41 4.83 -19.49
CA LEU A 234 -5.36 5.72 -18.83
C LEU A 234 -5.52 5.37 -17.34
N THR A 235 -5.62 4.07 -17.02
CA THR A 235 -5.72 3.60 -15.63
C THR A 235 -4.44 3.91 -14.85
N ALA A 236 -3.26 3.77 -15.47
CA ALA A 236 -1.99 4.09 -14.84
C ALA A 236 -1.82 5.60 -14.60
N ILE A 237 -2.20 6.47 -15.55
CA ILE A 237 -2.15 7.93 -15.28
C ILE A 237 -3.15 8.29 -14.19
N GLU A 238 -4.34 7.66 -14.18
CA GLU A 238 -5.35 7.89 -13.14
C GLU A 238 -4.81 7.54 -11.73
N VAL A 239 -4.13 6.41 -11.60
CA VAL A 239 -3.46 6.01 -10.34
C VAL A 239 -2.46 7.07 -9.90
N LEU A 240 -1.62 7.56 -10.80
CA LEU A 240 -0.60 8.58 -10.51
C LEU A 240 -1.22 9.94 -10.16
N ASP A 241 -2.23 10.37 -10.91
CA ASP A 241 -2.97 11.62 -10.68
C ASP A 241 -3.64 11.63 -9.31
N PHE A 242 -4.34 10.55 -8.94
CA PHE A 242 -5.03 10.50 -7.64
C PHE A 242 -4.07 10.45 -6.46
N VAL A 243 -2.92 9.76 -6.59
CA VAL A 243 -1.90 9.78 -5.53
C VAL A 243 -1.29 11.17 -5.39
N TYR A 244 -1.01 11.84 -6.50
CA TYR A 244 -0.57 13.24 -6.46
C TYR A 244 -1.61 14.16 -5.80
N LEU A 245 -2.90 13.99 -6.12
CA LEU A 245 -3.98 14.76 -5.51
C LEU A 245 -4.10 14.50 -4.02
N LEU A 246 -4.00 13.24 -3.56
CA LEU A 246 -4.02 12.91 -2.13
C LEU A 246 -2.95 13.70 -1.36
N GLU A 247 -1.76 13.85 -1.95
CA GLU A 247 -0.65 14.58 -1.33
C GLU A 247 -0.76 16.11 -1.39
N THR A 248 -1.32 16.66 -2.48
CA THR A 248 -1.20 18.09 -2.80
C THR A 248 -2.48 18.88 -2.64
N HIS A 249 -3.64 18.21 -2.63
CA HIS A 249 -4.93 18.89 -2.58
C HIS A 249 -5.13 19.60 -1.23
N GLN A 250 -5.68 20.81 -1.26
CA GLN A 250 -5.78 21.72 -0.10
C GLN A 250 -6.45 21.05 1.13
N HIS A 251 -7.47 20.23 0.90
CA HIS A 251 -8.24 19.59 1.98
C HIS A 251 -7.57 18.33 2.56
N THR A 252 -6.59 17.75 1.87
CA THR A 252 -5.92 16.49 2.27
C THR A 252 -4.43 16.64 2.52
N ALA A 253 -3.82 17.77 2.15
CA ALA A 253 -2.39 18.04 2.32
C ALA A 253 -1.88 17.88 3.77
N LYS A 254 -2.74 18.11 4.77
CA LYS A 254 -2.42 17.86 6.20
C LYS A 254 -2.11 16.38 6.51
N TRP A 255 -2.52 15.46 5.64
CA TRP A 255 -2.24 14.03 5.71
C TRP A 255 -1.21 13.58 4.68
N SER A 256 -0.50 14.49 4.01
CA SER A 256 0.48 14.13 2.96
C SER A 256 1.54 13.15 3.46
N TRP A 257 1.94 13.26 4.74
CA TRP A 257 2.89 12.35 5.39
C TRP A 257 2.45 10.88 5.33
N LEU A 258 1.13 10.60 5.26
CA LEU A 258 0.60 9.25 5.13
C LEU A 258 0.80 8.71 3.71
N PHE A 259 0.70 9.56 2.70
CA PHE A 259 0.72 9.18 1.28
C PHE A 259 2.12 9.19 0.68
N GLN A 260 3.03 10.02 1.19
CA GLN A 260 4.41 10.16 0.71
C GLN A 260 5.19 8.84 0.67
N GLY A 261 4.85 7.87 1.54
CA GLY A 261 5.45 6.55 1.54
C GLY A 261 4.82 5.55 0.55
N TYR A 262 3.84 5.95 -0.26
CA TYR A 262 3.10 5.09 -1.20
C TYR A 262 3.41 5.43 -2.66
N VAL A 263 4.69 5.27 -3.02
CA VAL A 263 5.17 5.44 -4.40
C VAL A 263 4.55 4.35 -5.29
N GLN A 264 3.68 4.74 -6.22
CA GLN A 264 3.04 3.84 -7.20
C GLN A 264 3.98 3.53 -8.36
N TRP A 265 5.16 3.00 -8.03
CA TRP A 265 6.23 2.79 -8.99
C TRP A 265 5.84 1.85 -10.13
N GLN A 266 4.90 0.93 -9.94
CA GLN A 266 4.42 0.04 -11.01
C GLN A 266 3.69 0.81 -12.11
N ALA A 267 2.79 1.71 -11.73
CA ALA A 267 2.07 2.56 -12.67
C ALA A 267 3.04 3.53 -13.36
N PHE A 268 3.97 4.10 -12.60
CA PHE A 268 5.00 5.00 -13.12
C PHE A 268 5.93 4.32 -14.13
N ALA A 269 6.46 3.14 -13.80
CA ALA A 269 7.30 2.35 -14.69
C ALA A 269 6.55 2.02 -15.99
N PHE A 270 5.30 1.58 -15.88
CA PHE A 270 4.50 1.25 -17.05
C PHE A 270 4.28 2.44 -17.98
N VAL A 271 3.88 3.60 -17.44
CA VAL A 271 3.68 4.80 -18.27
C VAL A 271 4.97 5.21 -18.95
N LEU A 272 6.11 5.14 -18.26
CA LEU A 272 7.42 5.43 -18.85
C LEU A 272 7.81 4.45 -19.95
N SER A 273 7.57 3.15 -19.77
CA SER A 273 7.80 2.13 -20.80
C SER A 273 6.98 2.42 -22.05
N GLU A 274 5.69 2.74 -21.89
CA GLU A 274 4.82 3.10 -23.01
C GLU A 274 5.25 4.41 -23.70
N LEU A 275 5.73 5.40 -22.94
CA LEU A 275 6.27 6.64 -23.49
C LEU A 275 7.57 6.44 -24.29
N CYS A 276 8.33 5.36 -24.03
CA CYS A 276 9.53 5.03 -24.79
C CYS A 276 9.20 4.48 -26.19
N GLU A 277 8.00 3.92 -26.40
CA GLU A 277 7.65 3.25 -27.66
C GLU A 277 6.59 3.99 -28.47
N ARG A 278 5.67 4.68 -27.79
CA ARG A 278 4.54 5.34 -28.45
C ARG A 278 4.96 6.60 -29.22
N PRO A 279 4.30 6.89 -30.36
CA PRO A 279 4.43 8.18 -31.03
C PRO A 279 3.73 9.30 -30.23
N THR A 280 4.12 10.54 -30.51
CA THR A 280 3.49 11.74 -29.95
C THR A 280 2.00 11.79 -30.30
N SER A 281 1.18 11.90 -29.25
CA SER A 281 -0.27 11.95 -29.25
C SER A 281 -0.76 12.71 -28.01
N SER A 282 -2.02 13.13 -28.00
CA SER A 282 -2.64 13.78 -26.83
C SER A 282 -2.56 12.91 -25.56
N LEU A 283 -2.66 11.58 -25.70
CA LEU A 283 -2.50 10.65 -24.59
C LEU A 283 -1.06 10.62 -24.07
N SER A 284 -0.06 10.60 -24.97
CA SER A 284 1.35 10.65 -24.57
C SER A 284 1.73 11.98 -23.91
N ASP A 285 1.14 13.10 -24.34
CA ASP A 285 1.37 14.41 -23.72
C ASP A 285 0.77 14.49 -22.32
N ARG A 286 -0.45 13.95 -22.15
CA ARG A 286 -1.06 13.81 -20.83
C ARG A 286 -0.24 12.90 -19.92
N ALA A 287 0.18 11.74 -20.42
CA ALA A 287 1.03 10.81 -19.70
C ALA A 287 2.33 11.47 -19.24
N TRP A 288 3.02 12.18 -20.14
CA TRP A 288 4.24 12.92 -19.82
C TRP A 288 4.02 13.93 -18.69
N MET A 289 2.96 14.75 -18.78
CA MET A 289 2.64 15.75 -17.76
C MET A 289 2.45 15.15 -16.36
N VAL A 290 1.75 14.01 -16.27
CA VAL A 290 1.53 13.32 -14.98
C VAL A 290 2.84 12.76 -14.42
N VAL A 291 3.62 12.07 -15.26
CA VAL A 291 4.89 11.46 -14.86
C VAL A 291 5.89 12.52 -14.42
N ASP A 292 6.04 13.60 -15.18
CA ASP A 292 6.98 14.70 -14.89
C ASP A 292 6.68 15.33 -13.52
N ARG A 293 5.41 15.70 -13.29
CA ARG A 293 4.90 16.18 -12.00
C ARG A 293 5.19 15.23 -10.84
N VAL A 294 4.92 13.95 -11.02
CA VAL A 294 5.11 12.94 -9.96
C VAL A 294 6.60 12.76 -9.69
N TYR A 295 7.43 12.76 -10.73
CA TYR A 295 8.88 12.64 -10.65
C TYR A 295 9.51 13.83 -9.92
N GLU A 296 9.08 15.07 -10.23
CA GLU A 296 9.50 16.27 -9.48
C GLU A 296 9.15 16.16 -8.00
N ARG A 297 7.94 15.70 -7.69
CA ARG A 297 7.47 15.51 -6.32
C ARG A 297 8.32 14.49 -5.56
N TRP A 298 8.65 13.36 -6.19
CA TRP A 298 9.50 12.30 -5.62
C TRP A 298 10.96 12.73 -5.45
N ASN A 299 11.46 13.63 -6.29
CA ASN A 299 12.81 14.18 -6.16
C ASN A 299 12.89 15.40 -5.23
N GLY A 300 11.75 15.86 -4.70
CA GLY A 300 11.68 16.93 -3.74
C GLY A 300 12.37 16.57 -2.40
N PRO A 301 12.70 17.58 -1.59
CA PRO A 301 13.48 17.41 -0.34
C PRO A 301 12.79 16.56 0.74
N VAL A 302 11.53 16.18 0.55
CA VAL A 302 10.68 15.49 1.52
C VAL A 302 10.63 13.98 1.30
N CYS A 303 10.90 13.51 0.07
CA CYS A 303 10.82 12.09 -0.26
C CYS A 303 12.22 11.45 -0.15
N HIS A 304 12.32 10.35 0.60
CA HIS A 304 13.59 9.67 0.82
C HIS A 304 14.04 9.00 -0.51
N ARG A 305 15.29 9.27 -0.92
CA ARG A 305 15.86 8.84 -2.22
C ARG A 305 16.41 7.40 -2.23
N GLU A 306 16.33 6.70 -1.11
CA GLU A 306 17.07 5.47 -0.89
C GLU A 306 16.18 4.26 -1.10
N GLY A 307 16.08 3.76 -2.34
CA GLY A 307 15.35 2.53 -2.67
C GLY A 307 15.94 1.87 -3.90
N LEU A 308 16.01 0.53 -3.91
CA LEU A 308 16.61 -0.24 -5.02
C LEU A 308 15.92 0.02 -6.36
N ILE A 309 14.61 0.30 -6.34
CA ILE A 309 13.78 0.55 -7.52
C ILE A 309 14.02 1.94 -8.13
N MET A 310 14.49 2.92 -7.35
CA MET A 310 14.57 4.32 -7.81
C MET A 310 15.60 4.52 -8.93
N ARG A 311 16.72 3.78 -8.89
CA ARG A 311 17.77 3.89 -9.92
C ARG A 311 17.28 3.40 -11.30
N PRO A 312 16.65 2.22 -11.44
CA PRO A 312 16.01 1.81 -12.69
C PRO A 312 14.97 2.82 -13.20
N LEU A 313 14.09 3.33 -12.33
CA LEU A 313 13.08 4.32 -12.75
C LEU A 313 13.69 5.61 -13.27
N GLN A 314 14.77 6.08 -12.65
CA GLN A 314 15.48 7.27 -13.13
C GLN A 314 16.06 7.06 -14.54
N ARG A 315 16.70 5.91 -14.80
CA ARG A 315 17.19 5.59 -16.16
C ARG A 315 16.06 5.54 -17.18
N LEU A 316 14.91 4.98 -16.79
CA LEU A 316 13.75 4.89 -17.66
C LEU A 316 13.15 6.28 -17.94
N MET A 317 13.12 7.17 -16.95
CA MET A 317 12.74 8.57 -17.10
C MET A 317 13.69 9.30 -18.08
N ASP A 318 15.01 9.16 -17.90
CA ASP A 318 16.01 9.79 -18.77
C ASP A 318 15.87 9.30 -20.23
N ARG A 319 15.60 8.01 -20.42
CA ARG A 319 15.35 7.43 -21.76
C ARG A 319 14.07 7.98 -22.38
N ALA A 320 12.97 8.00 -21.64
CA ALA A 320 11.70 8.52 -22.14
C ALA A 320 11.82 10.01 -22.51
N ALA A 321 12.58 10.80 -21.74
CA ALA A 321 12.89 12.19 -22.05
C ALA A 321 13.67 12.33 -23.37
N ALA A 322 14.73 11.54 -23.56
CA ALA A 322 15.52 11.58 -24.79
C ALA A 322 14.71 11.24 -26.04
N ILE A 323 13.80 10.26 -25.93
CA ILE A 323 12.93 9.85 -27.04
C ILE A 323 11.90 10.94 -27.34
N ARG A 324 11.27 11.52 -26.32
CA ARG A 324 10.33 12.62 -26.48
C ARG A 324 10.99 13.85 -27.11
N ASP A 325 12.19 14.21 -26.66
CA ASP A 325 12.98 15.31 -27.24
C ASP A 325 13.28 15.07 -28.71
N HIS A 326 13.62 13.84 -29.10
CA HIS A 326 13.83 13.48 -30.49
C HIS A 326 12.55 13.60 -31.32
N GLN A 327 11.40 13.17 -30.78
CA GLN A 327 10.11 13.24 -31.46
C GLN A 327 9.57 14.69 -31.62
N LEU A 328 9.86 15.58 -30.67
CA LEU A 328 9.41 16.98 -30.68
C LEU A 328 10.31 17.91 -31.50
N ARG A 329 11.51 17.46 -31.92
CA ARG A 329 12.38 18.26 -32.77
C ARG A 329 11.75 18.48 -34.15
N PRO A 330 11.73 19.72 -34.67
CA PRO A 330 11.24 19.99 -36.00
C PRO A 330 12.11 19.28 -37.05
N PRO A 331 11.51 18.69 -38.11
CA PRO A 331 12.28 18.07 -39.18
C PRO A 331 13.09 19.14 -39.91
N GLY A 332 14.40 19.23 -39.61
CA GLY A 332 15.32 20.17 -40.24
C GLY A 332 16.36 20.84 -39.32
N SER A 333 16.30 20.66 -37.99
CA SER A 333 17.37 21.16 -37.11
C SER A 333 18.55 20.19 -37.07
N THR A 334 19.50 20.36 -38.01
CA THR A 334 20.83 19.76 -37.88
C THR A 334 21.61 20.46 -36.76
N LEU A 335 22.09 19.69 -35.78
CA LEU A 335 23.16 20.19 -34.90
C LEU A 335 24.42 20.40 -35.76
N PRO A 336 25.30 21.37 -35.41
CA PRO A 336 26.66 21.34 -35.91
C PRO A 336 27.25 19.99 -35.50
N VAL A 337 27.88 19.30 -36.45
CA VAL A 337 28.63 18.08 -36.19
C VAL A 337 29.76 18.42 -35.22
N GLU A 338 29.52 18.29 -33.92
CA GLU A 338 30.58 17.99 -32.97
C GLU A 338 30.72 16.48 -32.91
N SER A 339 31.48 15.98 -33.88
CA SER A 339 32.22 14.73 -33.75
C SER A 339 33.10 14.82 -32.50
N ASN A 340 32.71 14.10 -31.44
CA ASN A 340 33.56 13.45 -30.40
C ASN A 340 32.84 13.39 -29.04
N ILE A 341 31.72 12.67 -28.98
CA ILE A 341 31.44 11.88 -27.78
C ILE A 341 31.93 10.47 -28.13
N PRO A 342 32.99 9.94 -27.48
CA PRO A 342 33.38 8.56 -27.71
C PRO A 342 32.21 7.67 -27.34
N ASP A 343 31.96 6.64 -28.14
CA ASP A 343 31.12 5.51 -27.73
C ASP A 343 31.48 5.10 -26.29
N PRO A 344 30.51 4.71 -25.45
CA PRO A 344 30.84 4.19 -24.14
C PRO A 344 31.76 3.00 -24.37
N VAL A 345 33.04 3.19 -24.04
CA VAL A 345 34.03 2.12 -24.00
C VAL A 345 33.42 1.07 -23.10
N MET A 346 33.11 -0.09 -23.68
CA MET A 346 33.00 -1.31 -22.91
C MET A 346 34.34 -1.49 -22.21
N VAL A 347 34.46 -0.96 -21.01
CA VAL A 347 35.54 -1.33 -20.11
C VAL A 347 35.24 -2.78 -19.77
N SER A 348 35.96 -3.68 -20.43
CA SER A 348 36.17 -5.04 -20.00
C SER A 348 36.96 -5.00 -18.69
N SER A 349 36.33 -4.52 -17.62
CA SER A 349 36.75 -4.78 -16.24
C SER A 349 36.15 -6.11 -15.80
N SER A 350 36.49 -7.15 -16.58
CA SER A 350 36.50 -8.53 -16.12
C SER A 350 37.73 -8.68 -15.25
N GLN A 351 37.72 -8.09 -14.04
CA GLN A 351 38.58 -8.42 -12.90
C GLN A 351 38.31 -7.39 -11.79
N ASN A 352 37.83 -7.89 -10.64
CA ASN A 352 37.59 -7.18 -9.36
C ASN A 352 36.21 -6.57 -9.10
N LEU A 353 35.16 -7.31 -9.43
CA LEU A 353 33.88 -7.26 -8.69
C LEU A 353 33.48 -8.71 -8.34
N GLU A 354 34.35 -9.37 -7.59
CA GLU A 354 33.93 -10.55 -6.84
C GLU A 354 32.93 -10.11 -5.74
N GLN A 355 31.77 -10.78 -5.75
CA GLN A 355 30.87 -10.96 -4.60
C GLN A 355 30.11 -9.74 -4.06
N TYR A 356 29.18 -9.22 -4.87
CA TYR A 356 27.82 -9.02 -4.36
C TYR A 356 26.85 -9.86 -5.19
N HIS A 357 26.31 -10.91 -4.57
CA HIS A 357 25.36 -11.87 -5.13
C HIS A 357 24.14 -11.15 -5.76
N LEU A 358 24.19 -10.88 -7.07
CA LEU A 358 23.01 -10.50 -7.86
C LEU A 358 22.09 -11.72 -8.09
N ASP A 359 22.58 -12.94 -7.87
CA ASP A 359 21.77 -14.17 -7.84
C ASP A 359 20.84 -14.24 -6.62
N SER A 360 21.06 -13.41 -5.59
CA SER A 360 20.10 -13.26 -4.48
C SER A 360 18.86 -12.44 -4.86
N LEU A 361 18.86 -11.73 -6.00
CA LEU A 361 17.69 -11.01 -6.53
C LEU A 361 16.74 -11.93 -7.32
N ALA A 362 17.14 -13.18 -7.58
CA ALA A 362 16.36 -14.13 -8.35
C ALA A 362 15.23 -14.80 -7.55
N VAL A 363 15.10 -14.50 -6.25
CA VAL A 363 14.13 -15.15 -5.37
C VAL A 363 13.51 -14.07 -4.47
N GLU A 364 12.17 -14.07 -4.37
CA GLU A 364 11.36 -13.35 -3.38
C GLU A 364 10.83 -11.93 -3.66
N SER A 365 10.43 -11.57 -4.89
CA SER A 365 9.12 -10.90 -5.03
C SER A 365 8.49 -11.14 -6.40
N ALA A 366 7.25 -11.64 -6.42
CA ALA A 366 6.51 -11.84 -7.65
C ALA A 366 6.34 -10.52 -8.43
N SER A 367 6.26 -9.38 -7.74
CA SER A 367 6.12 -8.06 -8.35
C SER A 367 7.38 -7.60 -9.07
N LEU A 368 8.58 -7.74 -8.50
CA LEU A 368 9.82 -7.40 -9.23
C LEU A 368 10.05 -8.33 -10.42
N GLY A 369 9.73 -9.62 -10.31
CA GLY A 369 9.89 -10.57 -11.44
C GLY A 369 9.11 -10.14 -12.68
N ILE A 370 7.87 -9.66 -12.51
CA ILE A 370 7.01 -9.17 -13.60
C ILE A 370 7.59 -7.91 -14.26
N PHE A 371 8.13 -6.98 -13.48
CA PHE A 371 8.64 -5.70 -14.01
C PHE A 371 10.15 -5.70 -14.28
N ARG A 372 10.86 -6.79 -13.94
CA ARG A 372 12.29 -6.92 -14.18
C ARG A 372 12.57 -6.72 -15.67
N ASP A 373 11.78 -7.32 -16.52
CA ASP A 373 11.92 -7.21 -17.97
C ASP A 373 11.54 -5.81 -18.47
N ALA A 374 10.47 -5.20 -17.95
CA ALA A 374 10.16 -3.79 -18.26
C ALA A 374 11.29 -2.81 -17.84
N LEU A 375 11.99 -3.10 -16.74
CA LEU A 375 13.07 -2.29 -16.19
C LEU A 375 14.45 -2.62 -16.77
N MET A 376 14.62 -3.81 -17.37
CA MET A 376 15.91 -4.32 -17.86
C MET A 376 15.97 -4.50 -19.38
N ASP A 377 14.86 -4.82 -20.04
CA ASP A 377 14.77 -5.08 -21.49
C ASP A 377 13.37 -4.75 -22.07
N VAL A 378 13.23 -3.52 -22.58
CA VAL A 378 11.94 -2.97 -23.07
C VAL A 378 11.47 -3.65 -24.36
N SER A 379 12.30 -4.44 -25.05
CA SER A 379 11.92 -5.11 -26.31
C SER A 379 10.77 -6.12 -26.19
N LEU A 380 10.40 -6.51 -24.97
CA LEU A 380 9.28 -7.43 -24.71
C LEU A 380 7.90 -6.77 -24.81
N TYR A 381 7.82 -5.43 -24.85
CA TYR A 381 6.55 -4.70 -25.02
C TYR A 381 6.28 -4.23 -26.44
N GLN A 382 7.07 -4.69 -27.42
CA GLN A 382 6.84 -4.44 -28.84
C GLN A 382 5.44 -4.94 -29.25
N CYS A 383 4.44 -4.06 -29.12
CA CYS A 383 3.19 -4.17 -29.86
C CYS A 383 3.56 -4.04 -31.33
N ASP A 384 3.70 -5.17 -32.03
CA ASP A 384 3.98 -5.23 -33.46
C ASP A 384 3.15 -4.17 -34.19
N GLY A 385 3.87 -3.15 -34.68
CA GLY A 385 3.29 -1.88 -35.07
C GLY A 385 2.30 -2.02 -36.21
N LYS A 386 1.04 -1.73 -35.92
CA LYS A 386 0.05 -1.28 -36.91
C LYS A 386 -0.85 -0.17 -36.33
N TYR A 387 -0.23 0.95 -35.97
CA TYR A 387 -0.95 2.23 -36.00
C TYR A 387 -0.95 2.73 -37.44
N THR A 388 -1.79 2.13 -38.30
CA THR A 388 -2.10 2.74 -39.59
C THR A 388 -2.97 3.96 -39.34
N ALA A 389 -2.44 5.13 -39.67
CA ALA A 389 -3.16 6.39 -39.70
C ALA A 389 -4.51 6.21 -40.42
N LEU A 390 -5.61 6.51 -39.73
CA LEU A 390 -6.92 6.68 -40.35
C LEU A 390 -6.84 7.88 -41.31
N PRO A 391 -7.29 7.76 -42.56
CA PRO A 391 -7.30 8.89 -43.49
C PRO A 391 -8.31 9.93 -43.02
N GLN A 392 -7.84 11.17 -42.85
CA GLN A 392 -8.69 12.35 -42.88
C GLN A 392 -9.39 12.39 -44.24
N HIS A 393 -10.67 12.01 -44.33
CA HIS A 393 -11.66 12.52 -45.29
C HIS A 393 -12.98 11.73 -45.14
N ALA A 394 -13.99 12.35 -44.52
CA ALA A 394 -15.38 12.44 -44.98
C ALA A 394 -16.33 12.77 -43.82
N LEU A 395 -16.84 14.02 -43.85
CA LEU A 395 -18.07 14.58 -43.25
C LEU A 395 -18.33 14.38 -41.75
#